data_AF-A0A3A8L3T7-F1
#
_entry.id   AF-A0A3A8L3T7-F1
#
_cell.length_a   1.000
_cell.length_b   1.000
_cell.length_c   1.000
_cell.angle_alpha   90.00
_cell.angle_beta   90.00
_cell.angle_gamma   90.00
#
_symmetry.space_group_name_H-M   'P 1'
#
loop_
_entity.id
_entity.type
_entity.pdbx_description
1 polymer ?
#
loop_
_entity_poly.entity_id
_entity_poly.type
_entity_poly.pdbx_seq_one_letter_code
_entity_poly.pdbx_strand_id
1 'polypeptide(L)'
;MSDSPDPAPASAPKTADLCDAHAGTAHFQIAEPGFADYGGRRDFSGPISTVRAPEDNSLVRKALEEPGRGRVLVVDGGGSRRCALVGDQLAALAQKNGWAGVVVNGCIRDAEEVGRTAVGVKALGTHPLKSGKRNEGQRDVEVRFAGVNFIPGHHLYADADGIVTSAQPLR
;
A
#
# COMPACT_ATOMS: atom_id res chain seq x y z
N MET A 1 -9.07 -36.86 -0.99
CA MET A 1 -8.98 -35.73 -0.04
C MET A 1 -9.33 -34.50 -0.84
N SER A 2 -10.55 -34.02 -0.66
CA SER A 2 -11.15 -32.91 -1.39
C SER A 2 -10.41 -31.62 -1.04
N ASP A 3 -9.74 -31.06 -2.03
CA ASP A 3 -9.17 -29.71 -1.99
C ASP A 3 -10.35 -28.74 -2.15
N SER A 4 -10.95 -28.35 -1.02
CA SER A 4 -11.94 -27.28 -1.01
C SER A 4 -11.19 -25.98 -1.32
N PRO A 5 -11.61 -25.18 -2.31
CA PRO A 5 -10.99 -23.89 -2.54
C PRO A 5 -11.08 -23.06 -1.25
N ASP A 6 -9.95 -22.50 -0.83
CA ASP A 6 -9.91 -21.52 0.26
C ASP A 6 -11.02 -20.48 0.05
N PRO A 7 -11.76 -20.10 1.10
CA PRO A 7 -12.79 -19.09 0.97
C PRO A 7 -12.16 -17.82 0.39
N ALA A 8 -12.75 -17.32 -0.70
CA ALA A 8 -12.35 -16.04 -1.27
C ALA A 8 -12.31 -15.01 -0.13
N PRO A 9 -11.23 -14.22 0.02
CA PRO A 9 -11.13 -13.25 1.09
C PRO A 9 -12.35 -12.32 1.02
N ALA A 10 -13.00 -12.10 2.16
CA ALA A 10 -14.13 -11.17 2.24
C ALA A 10 -13.73 -9.83 1.60
N SER A 11 -14.58 -9.30 0.73
CA SER A 11 -14.34 -8.01 0.07
C SER A 11 -14.17 -6.93 1.13
N ALA A 12 -13.13 -6.09 0.99
CA ALA A 12 -12.91 -4.98 1.91
C ALA A 12 -14.14 -4.05 1.94
N PRO A 13 -14.49 -3.43 3.09
CA PRO A 13 -15.53 -2.41 3.14
C PRO A 13 -15.20 -1.28 2.15
N LYS A 14 -16.22 -0.76 1.45
CA LYS A 14 -16.04 0.36 0.52
C LYS A 14 -15.65 1.62 1.26
N THR A 15 -14.74 2.39 0.70
CA THR A 15 -14.26 3.63 1.34
C THR A 15 -15.38 4.66 1.46
N ALA A 16 -16.30 4.75 0.49
CA ALA A 16 -17.47 5.61 0.54
C ALA A 16 -18.41 5.27 1.72
N ASP A 17 -18.74 3.99 1.90
CA ASP A 17 -19.60 3.54 3.01
C ASP A 17 -18.94 3.82 4.37
N LEU A 18 -17.61 3.63 4.47
CA LEU A 18 -16.83 3.99 5.67
C LEU A 18 -16.85 5.50 5.93
N CYS A 19 -16.77 6.32 4.89
CA CYS A 19 -16.89 7.78 5.01
C CYS A 19 -18.28 8.18 5.54
N ASP A 20 -19.36 7.63 4.98
CA ASP A 20 -20.72 7.92 5.44
C ASP A 20 -20.92 7.58 6.92
N ALA A 21 -20.30 6.49 7.39
CA ALA A 21 -20.42 6.02 8.78
C ALA A 21 -19.47 6.72 9.78
N HIS A 22 -18.28 7.13 9.35
CA HIS A 22 -17.20 7.51 10.26
C HIS A 22 -16.57 8.89 10.00
N ALA A 23 -16.95 9.60 8.94
CA ALA A 23 -16.44 10.95 8.69
C ALA A 23 -16.72 11.87 9.89
N GLY A 24 -15.69 12.64 10.28
CA GLY A 24 -15.75 13.52 11.45
C GLY A 24 -15.49 12.85 12.80
N THR A 25 -15.33 11.52 12.86
CA THR A 25 -14.89 10.84 14.08
C THR A 25 -13.39 11.04 14.33
N ALA A 26 -12.98 10.96 15.58
CA ALA A 26 -11.57 11.04 15.94
C ALA A 26 -10.80 9.87 15.29
N HIS A 27 -9.66 10.18 14.69
CA HIS A 27 -8.76 9.20 14.05
C HIS A 27 -9.28 8.51 12.79
N PHE A 28 -10.38 8.98 12.18
CA PHE A 28 -10.73 8.65 10.79
C PHE A 28 -10.15 9.71 9.86
N GLN A 29 -9.29 9.31 8.93
CA GLN A 29 -8.65 10.22 7.98
C GLN A 29 -8.88 9.75 6.54
N ILE A 30 -9.06 10.71 5.64
CA ILE A 30 -9.31 10.49 4.22
C ILE A 30 -8.13 11.08 3.46
N ALA A 31 -7.51 10.30 2.60
CA ALA A 31 -6.38 10.76 1.79
C ALA A 31 -6.85 11.69 0.68
N GLU A 32 -6.06 12.74 0.44
CA GLU A 32 -6.21 13.59 -0.74
C GLU A 32 -6.02 12.77 -2.03
N PRO A 33 -6.73 13.12 -3.13
CA PRO A 33 -6.56 12.45 -4.43
C PRO A 33 -5.13 12.54 -4.97
N GLY A 34 -4.80 11.65 -5.92
CA GLY A 34 -3.52 11.68 -6.63
C GLY A 34 -2.83 10.33 -6.80
N PHE A 35 -3.45 9.25 -6.32
CA PHE A 35 -2.97 7.89 -6.47
C PHE A 35 -3.73 7.16 -7.58
N ALA A 36 -3.01 6.51 -8.48
CA ALA A 36 -3.57 5.62 -9.49
C ALA A 36 -3.41 4.16 -9.07
N ASP A 37 -4.32 3.32 -9.54
CA ASP A 37 -4.29 1.86 -9.37
C ASP A 37 -3.36 1.20 -10.38
N TYR A 38 -2.43 0.39 -9.87
CA TYR A 38 -1.49 -0.38 -10.65
C TYR A 38 -1.48 -1.87 -10.31
N GLY A 39 -2.03 -2.26 -9.16
CA GLY A 39 -2.12 -3.67 -8.74
C GLY A 39 -3.29 -4.39 -9.40
N GLY A 40 -3.23 -5.72 -9.47
CA GLY A 40 -4.34 -6.53 -10.00
C GLY A 40 -5.55 -6.58 -9.08
N ARG A 41 -5.40 -6.21 -7.79
CA ARG A 41 -6.51 -5.92 -6.88
C ARG A 41 -6.72 -4.41 -6.78
N ARG A 42 -7.96 -3.97 -6.98
CA ARG A 42 -8.35 -2.55 -6.82
C ARG A 42 -8.83 -2.24 -5.42
N ASP A 43 -9.35 -3.25 -4.71
CA ASP A 43 -9.83 -3.19 -3.35
C ASP A 43 -8.89 -3.96 -2.41
N PHE A 44 -8.38 -3.29 -1.38
CA PHE A 44 -7.53 -3.91 -0.39
C PHE A 44 -7.57 -3.13 0.92
N SER A 45 -7.34 -3.84 2.01
CA SER A 45 -7.30 -3.27 3.34
C SER A 45 -6.44 -4.10 4.26
N GLY A 46 -5.90 -3.50 5.30
CA GLY A 46 -5.18 -4.22 6.33
C GLY A 46 -4.44 -3.32 7.31
N PRO A 47 -3.79 -3.91 8.32
CA PRO A 47 -2.94 -3.16 9.24
C PRO A 47 -1.75 -2.54 8.49
N ILE A 48 -1.42 -1.29 8.82
CA ILE A 48 -0.36 -0.51 8.21
C ILE A 48 1.01 -0.97 8.74
N SER A 49 1.96 -1.18 7.83
CA SER A 49 3.40 -1.08 8.10
C SER A 49 3.97 0.02 7.22
N THR A 50 5.01 0.70 7.66
CA THR A 50 5.55 1.87 6.93
C THR A 50 7.02 1.74 6.58
N VAL A 51 7.42 2.41 5.51
CA VAL A 51 8.80 2.67 5.13
C VAL A 51 8.90 4.13 4.73
N ARG A 52 9.79 4.91 5.34
CA ARG A 52 10.20 6.22 4.80
C ARG A 52 11.56 6.07 4.14
N ALA A 53 11.61 6.19 2.81
CA ALA A 53 12.85 6.02 2.06
C ALA A 53 12.80 6.80 0.73
N PRO A 54 13.17 8.10 0.74
CA PRO A 54 13.26 8.88 -0.48
C PRO A 54 14.30 8.29 -1.45
N GLU A 55 13.84 7.89 -2.63
CA GLU A 55 14.69 7.43 -3.75
C GLU A 55 15.59 6.23 -3.45
N ASP A 56 15.22 5.43 -2.46
CA ASP A 56 15.89 4.19 -2.09
C ASP A 56 14.86 3.12 -1.74
N ASN A 57 14.95 1.94 -2.36
CA ASN A 57 13.99 0.85 -2.10
C ASN A 57 14.59 -0.33 -1.33
N SER A 58 15.76 -0.14 -0.70
CA SER A 58 16.41 -1.20 0.08
C SER A 58 15.50 -1.69 1.22
N LEU A 59 14.91 -0.76 1.97
CA LEU A 59 14.01 -1.10 3.08
C LEU A 59 12.62 -1.51 2.61
N VAL A 60 12.17 -1.03 1.44
CA VAL A 60 10.92 -1.50 0.81
C VAL A 60 11.03 -2.98 0.46
N ARG A 61 12.15 -3.39 -0.16
CA ARG A 61 12.41 -4.81 -0.43
C ARG A 61 12.43 -5.63 0.86
N LYS A 62 13.23 -5.23 1.86
CA LYS A 62 13.33 -5.97 3.13
C LYS A 62 11.97 -6.13 3.81
N ALA A 63 11.16 -5.07 3.82
CA ALA A 63 9.79 -5.13 4.33
C ALA A 63 8.95 -6.19 3.60
N LEU A 64 8.97 -6.17 2.28
CA LEU A 64 8.19 -7.11 1.47
C LEU A 64 8.70 -8.55 1.56
N GLU A 65 9.95 -8.79 1.96
CA GLU A 65 10.51 -10.12 2.23
C GLU A 65 9.94 -10.75 3.52
N GLU A 66 9.41 -9.94 4.44
CA GLU A 66 8.75 -10.39 5.66
C GLU A 66 7.33 -10.94 5.37
N PRO A 67 6.79 -11.81 6.25
CA PRO A 67 5.38 -12.21 6.18
C PRO A 67 4.44 -10.99 6.22
N GLY A 68 3.65 -10.83 5.16
CA GLY A 68 2.69 -9.74 5.01
C GLY A 68 1.51 -9.89 5.97
N ARG A 69 0.97 -11.11 6.14
CA ARG A 69 -0.19 -11.40 7.01
C ARG A 69 -1.38 -10.46 6.75
N GLY A 70 -1.63 -10.13 5.48
CA GLY A 70 -2.69 -9.21 5.08
C GLY A 70 -2.42 -7.74 5.42
N ARG A 71 -1.20 -7.37 5.84
CA ARG A 71 -0.82 -5.97 6.06
C ARG A 71 -0.75 -5.19 4.74
N VAL A 72 -0.84 -3.87 4.86
CA VAL A 72 -0.58 -2.92 3.77
C VAL A 72 0.74 -2.22 4.04
N LEU A 73 1.65 -2.25 3.07
CA LEU A 73 2.91 -1.51 3.15
C LEU A 73 2.70 -0.10 2.61
N VAL A 74 2.90 0.91 3.46
CA VAL A 74 2.87 2.33 3.07
C VAL A 74 4.29 2.85 2.93
N VAL A 75 4.67 3.20 1.70
CA VAL A 75 6.01 3.68 1.34
C VAL A 75 5.96 5.19 1.13
N ASP A 76 6.62 5.92 2.02
CA ASP A 76 6.88 7.34 1.86
C ASP A 76 8.20 7.58 1.12
N GLY A 77 8.08 7.80 -0.19
CA GLY A 77 9.17 8.18 -1.08
C GLY A 77 9.40 9.70 -1.16
N GLY A 78 8.75 10.48 -0.31
CA GLY A 78 8.76 11.94 -0.38
C GLY A 78 8.04 12.52 -1.60
N GLY A 79 7.16 11.74 -2.24
CA GLY A 79 6.46 12.14 -3.46
C GLY A 79 7.36 12.27 -4.69
N SER A 80 8.59 11.76 -4.65
CA SER A 80 9.54 11.91 -5.75
C SER A 80 9.03 11.27 -7.05
N ARG A 81 9.25 12.01 -8.14
CA ARG A 81 8.98 11.58 -9.51
C ARG A 81 10.25 11.23 -10.28
N ARG A 82 11.41 11.16 -9.62
CA ARG A 82 12.72 10.97 -10.29
C ARG A 82 13.13 9.50 -10.44
N CYS A 83 12.50 8.59 -9.70
CA CYS A 83 12.73 7.15 -9.79
C CYS A 83 11.54 6.34 -9.27
N ALA A 84 11.53 5.04 -9.59
CA ALA A 84 10.55 4.08 -9.12
C ALA A 84 11.05 3.32 -7.89
N LEU A 85 10.17 3.23 -6.88
CA LEU A 85 10.43 2.51 -5.62
C LEU A 85 9.95 1.06 -5.67
N VAL A 86 8.89 0.79 -6.43
CA VAL A 86 8.30 -0.55 -6.63
C VAL A 86 8.28 -0.87 -8.12
N GLY A 87 8.54 -2.14 -8.44
CA GLY A 87 8.37 -2.72 -9.78
C GLY A 87 7.84 -4.15 -9.66
N ASP A 88 7.78 -4.86 -10.78
CA ASP A 88 7.27 -6.22 -10.92
C ASP A 88 7.78 -7.20 -9.84
N GLN A 89 9.10 -7.22 -9.61
CA GLN A 89 9.74 -8.13 -8.65
C GLN A 89 9.29 -7.87 -7.21
N LEU A 90 9.07 -6.61 -6.85
CA LEU A 90 8.64 -6.24 -5.50
C LEU A 90 7.14 -6.53 -5.33
N ALA A 91 6.33 -6.29 -6.36
CA ALA A 91 4.92 -6.66 -6.34
C ALA A 91 4.72 -8.18 -6.24
N ALA A 92 5.48 -8.96 -7.02
CA ALA A 92 5.47 -10.43 -6.95
C ALA A 92 5.92 -10.94 -5.57
N LEU A 93 6.92 -10.29 -4.96
CA LEU A 93 7.36 -10.60 -3.60
C LEU A 93 6.27 -10.29 -2.56
N ALA A 94 5.59 -9.15 -2.70
CA ALA A 94 4.45 -8.78 -1.85
C ALA A 94 3.35 -9.85 -1.92
N GLN A 95 3.03 -10.31 -3.13
CA GLN A 95 2.04 -11.37 -3.36
C GLN A 95 2.48 -12.68 -2.69
N LYS A 96 3.71 -13.10 -2.97
CA LYS A 96 4.27 -14.35 -2.44
C LYS A 96 4.23 -14.39 -0.91
N ASN A 97 4.47 -13.25 -0.26
CA ASN A 97 4.55 -13.16 1.19
C ASN A 97 3.21 -12.75 1.84
N GLY A 98 2.11 -12.67 1.08
CA GLY A 98 0.77 -12.46 1.63
C GLY A 98 0.51 -11.03 2.13
N TRP A 99 1.07 -10.03 1.46
CA TRP A 99 0.69 -8.63 1.66
C TRP A 99 -0.66 -8.34 0.98
N ALA A 100 -1.51 -7.55 1.61
CA ALA A 100 -2.79 -7.13 1.01
C ALA A 100 -2.57 -6.06 -0.07
N GLY A 101 -1.63 -5.15 0.16
CA GLY A 101 -1.33 -4.08 -0.78
C GLY A 101 -0.08 -3.27 -0.45
N VAL A 102 0.28 -2.39 -1.38
CA VAL A 102 1.36 -1.40 -1.26
C VAL A 102 0.85 -0.04 -1.73
N VAL A 103 0.99 0.98 -0.88
CA VAL A 103 0.72 2.38 -1.22
C VAL A 103 2.04 3.13 -1.31
N VAL A 104 2.31 3.80 -2.43
CA VAL A 104 3.59 4.46 -2.69
C VAL A 104 3.39 5.96 -2.89
N ASN A 105 3.83 6.77 -1.93
CA ASN A 105 4.01 8.22 -2.10
C ASN A 105 5.27 8.47 -2.95
N GLY A 106 5.16 8.19 -4.24
CA GLY A 106 6.24 8.20 -5.22
C GLY A 106 5.83 7.46 -6.49
N CYS A 107 6.81 7.12 -7.34
CA CYS A 107 6.54 6.38 -8.58
C CYS A 107 6.83 4.88 -8.46
N ILE A 108 6.22 4.12 -9.36
CA ILE A 108 6.54 2.71 -9.64
C ILE A 108 7.04 2.55 -11.07
N ARG A 109 7.37 1.32 -11.47
CA ARG A 109 7.62 0.94 -12.87
C ARG A 109 7.08 -0.46 -13.14
N ASP A 110 7.22 -0.93 -14.37
CA ASP A 110 6.76 -2.27 -14.79
C ASP A 110 5.25 -2.43 -14.50
N ALA A 111 4.49 -1.36 -14.77
CA ALA A 111 3.10 -1.20 -14.34
C ALA A 111 2.17 -2.28 -14.91
N GLU A 112 2.45 -2.76 -16.12
CA GLU A 112 1.68 -3.84 -16.73
C GLU A 112 1.87 -5.15 -15.97
N GLU A 113 3.11 -5.49 -15.62
CA GLU A 113 3.46 -6.68 -14.84
C GLU A 113 2.93 -6.59 -13.41
N VAL A 114 3.04 -5.42 -12.77
CA VAL A 114 2.46 -5.15 -11.45
C VAL A 114 0.94 -5.38 -11.47
N GLY A 115 0.26 -4.97 -12.54
CA GLY A 115 -1.18 -5.16 -12.73
C GLY A 115 -1.63 -6.61 -12.87
N ARG A 116 -0.70 -7.53 -13.11
CA ARG A 116 -0.97 -8.98 -13.18
C ARG A 116 -0.81 -9.69 -11.82
N THR A 117 -0.38 -8.97 -10.78
CA THR A 117 -0.24 -9.53 -9.43
C THR A 117 -1.56 -9.45 -8.64
N ALA A 118 -1.81 -10.42 -7.76
CA ALA A 118 -2.99 -10.47 -6.89
C ALA A 118 -2.88 -9.55 -5.64
N VAL A 119 -2.13 -8.46 -5.74
CA VAL A 119 -1.88 -7.49 -4.66
C VAL A 119 -2.39 -6.12 -5.09
N GLY A 120 -2.90 -5.34 -4.13
CA GLY A 120 -3.24 -3.95 -4.37
C GLY A 120 -1.99 -3.07 -4.49
N VAL A 121 -1.89 -2.24 -5.52
CA VAL A 121 -0.79 -1.28 -5.64
C VAL A 121 -1.35 0.06 -6.04
N LYS A 122 -1.17 1.07 -5.18
CA LYS A 122 -1.51 2.48 -5.47
C LYS A 122 -0.25 3.32 -5.43
N ALA A 123 -0.06 4.17 -6.43
CA ALA A 123 1.11 5.06 -6.49
C ALA A 123 0.78 6.37 -7.19
N LEU A 124 1.66 7.36 -7.04
CA LEU A 124 1.42 8.67 -7.66
C LEU A 124 1.60 8.65 -9.19
N GLY A 125 2.36 7.70 -9.73
CA GLY A 125 2.71 7.63 -11.16
C GLY A 125 3.70 6.53 -11.50
N THR A 126 4.15 6.51 -12.76
CA THR A 126 5.21 5.62 -13.23
C THR A 126 6.49 6.40 -13.57
N HIS A 127 7.66 5.82 -13.35
CA HIS A 127 8.94 6.34 -13.80
C HIS A 127 9.91 5.19 -14.14
N PRO A 128 10.57 5.16 -15.32
CA PRO A 128 11.33 3.99 -15.75
C PRO A 128 12.62 3.74 -14.94
N LEU A 129 13.26 4.80 -14.43
CA LEU A 129 14.50 4.68 -13.65
C LEU A 129 14.25 3.99 -12.30
N LYS A 130 15.04 2.97 -11.96
CA LYS A 130 15.04 2.35 -10.63
C LYS A 130 15.59 3.29 -9.54
N SER A 131 15.09 3.18 -8.32
CA SER A 131 15.68 3.83 -7.15
C SER A 131 17.08 3.29 -6.79
N GLY A 132 17.76 3.98 -5.87
CA GLY A 132 18.98 3.52 -5.25
C GLY A 132 18.79 2.29 -4.34
N LYS A 133 19.93 1.72 -3.93
CA LYS A 133 20.02 0.58 -3.00
C LYS A 133 21.14 0.78 -1.98
N ARG A 134 21.07 1.87 -1.23
CA ARG A 134 22.07 2.34 -0.26
C ARG A 134 21.79 1.87 1.18
N ASN A 135 20.72 1.09 1.40
CA ASN A 135 20.22 0.70 2.72
C ASN A 135 19.79 1.89 3.61
N GLU A 136 19.33 2.97 2.99
CA GLU A 136 18.85 4.17 3.69
C GLU A 136 17.33 4.11 3.94
N GLY A 137 16.89 4.86 4.95
CA GLY A 137 15.48 5.04 5.30
C GLY A 137 15.13 4.58 6.72
N GLN A 138 13.84 4.57 7.02
CA GLN A 138 13.30 4.20 8.34
C GLN A 138 12.12 3.23 8.16
N ARG A 139 12.02 2.25 9.06
CA ARG A 139 10.92 1.26 9.11
C ARG A 139 10.00 1.56 10.28
N ASP A 140 8.70 1.31 10.07
CA ASP A 140 7.68 1.35 11.11
C ASP A 140 7.70 2.66 11.94
N VAL A 141 7.88 3.78 11.22
CA VAL A 141 7.72 5.15 11.73
C VAL A 141 6.47 5.78 11.15
N GLU A 142 5.86 6.74 11.85
CA GLU A 142 4.76 7.52 11.27
C GLU A 142 5.22 8.26 10.01
N VAL A 143 4.43 8.17 8.94
CA VAL A 143 4.66 8.91 7.70
C VAL A 143 3.43 9.74 7.34
N ARG A 144 3.65 10.93 6.78
CA ARG A 144 2.57 11.90 6.53
C ARG A 144 2.62 12.39 5.09
N PHE A 145 1.55 12.16 4.36
CA PHE A 145 1.32 12.67 3.00
C PHE A 145 -0.18 12.61 2.67
N ALA A 146 -0.59 13.34 1.63
CA ALA A 146 -1.99 13.40 1.18
C ALA A 146 -2.98 13.68 2.32
N GLY A 147 -2.64 14.60 3.24
CA GLY A 147 -3.48 14.96 4.38
C GLY A 147 -3.60 13.92 5.51
N VAL A 148 -2.97 12.75 5.41
CA VAL A 148 -3.12 11.60 6.34
C VAL A 148 -1.83 11.31 7.09
N ASN A 149 -1.97 10.87 8.35
CA ASN A 149 -0.88 10.29 9.14
C ASN A 149 -0.98 8.76 9.07
N PHE A 150 -0.12 8.13 8.29
CA PHE A 150 -0.04 6.68 8.21
C PHE A 150 0.81 6.17 9.38
N ILE A 151 0.13 5.61 10.37
CA ILE A 151 0.72 5.15 11.62
C ILE A 151 0.79 3.60 11.60
N PRO A 152 1.96 2.98 11.86
CA PRO A 152 2.06 1.53 11.96
C PRO A 152 1.04 0.94 12.95
N GLY A 153 0.36 -0.14 12.57
CA GLY A 153 -0.66 -0.81 13.37
C GLY A 153 -2.08 -0.23 13.22
N HIS A 154 -2.24 1.00 12.73
CA HIS A 154 -3.55 1.49 12.27
C HIS A 154 -4.04 0.68 11.06
N HIS A 155 -5.31 0.85 10.70
CA HIS A 155 -5.89 0.15 9.56
C HIS A 155 -6.02 1.07 8.35
N LEU A 156 -5.71 0.54 7.17
CA LEU A 156 -5.90 1.20 5.88
C LEU A 156 -6.98 0.48 5.08
N TYR A 157 -7.81 1.24 4.37
CA TYR A 157 -8.76 0.75 3.39
C TYR A 157 -8.56 1.53 2.10
N ALA A 158 -8.54 0.82 0.98
CA ALA A 158 -8.33 1.41 -0.33
C ALA A 158 -9.21 0.70 -1.36
N ASP A 159 -9.89 1.49 -2.19
CA ASP A 159 -10.63 1.05 -3.36
C ASP A 159 -10.46 2.06 -4.50
N ALA A 160 -11.30 1.99 -5.53
CA ALA A 160 -11.21 2.88 -6.68
C ALA A 160 -11.50 4.36 -6.34
N ASP A 161 -12.22 4.65 -5.25
CA ASP A 161 -12.62 6.01 -4.88
C ASP A 161 -11.52 6.72 -4.07
N GLY A 162 -10.78 5.98 -3.24
CA GLY A 162 -9.70 6.59 -2.48
C GLY A 162 -9.02 5.68 -1.46
N ILE A 163 -8.39 6.33 -0.47
CA ILE A 163 -7.73 5.69 0.65
C ILE A 163 -8.27 6.34 1.93
N VAL A 164 -8.67 5.53 2.89
CA VAL A 164 -9.03 5.98 4.24
C VAL A 164 -8.25 5.19 5.29
N THR A 165 -8.05 5.80 6.45
CA THR A 165 -7.37 5.16 7.58
C THR A 165 -8.14 5.36 8.87
N SER A 166 -8.05 4.37 9.76
CA SER A 166 -8.63 4.40 11.10
C SER A 166 -7.66 3.84 12.13
N ALA A 167 -7.75 4.27 13.39
CA ALA A 167 -6.90 3.76 14.47
C ALA A 167 -7.10 2.26 14.75
N GLN A 168 -8.30 1.74 14.49
CA GLN A 168 -8.69 0.34 14.70
C GLN A 168 -9.42 -0.20 13.47
N PRO A 169 -9.45 -1.53 13.26
CA PRO A 169 -10.27 -2.12 12.20
C PRO A 169 -11.75 -1.77 12.39
N LEU A 170 -12.33 -1.15 11.37
CA LEU A 170 -13.76 -0.88 11.21
C LEU A 170 -14.46 -2.11 10.61
N ARG A 171 -15.73 -2.30 10.97
CA ARG A 171 -16.60 -3.39 10.51
C ARG A 171 -17.70 -2.85 9.63
#